data_AF-A0A5R9Q887-F1
#
_entry.id   AF-A0A5R9Q887-F1
#
_cell.length_a   1.000
_cell.length_b   1.000
_cell.length_c   1.000
_cell.angle_alpha   90.00
_cell.angle_beta   90.00
_cell.angle_gamma   90.00
#
_symmetry.space_group_name_H-M   'P 1'
#
loop_
_entity.id
_entity.type
_entity.pdbx_description
1 polymer ?
#
loop_
_entity_poly.entity_id
_entity_poly.type
_entity_poly.pdbx_seq_one_letter_code
_entity_poly.pdbx_strand_id
1 'polypeptide(L)'
;MRALSSTALGLILSLSTPSVLSNEITAYQWDFGDGTTSSEANPNHEYQHPGFYQVTLKAFVNDKLSYSKQHLVDAVSPTIKKFIILGENTAKVGENLSFTTELETTQPLQLSYIWTTQEGNEHSGSRYSFTAEKTGTFELSVSGFFNGRKVTTDTLSYTVSVADTTPTPTTPTDKTKQSDGGGGSLFWVLPALFITGLRRKLKS
;
A
#
# COMPACT_ATOMS: atom_id res chain seq x y z
N MET A 1 23.71 -28.00 -11.38
CA MET A 1 22.44 -27.91 -10.66
C MET A 1 21.39 -27.39 -11.63
N ARG A 2 20.31 -28.14 -11.84
CA ARG A 2 19.18 -27.82 -12.72
C ARG A 2 17.97 -27.48 -11.85
N ALA A 3 17.41 -26.29 -12.05
CA ALA A 3 16.05 -25.81 -11.75
C ALA A 3 16.07 -24.32 -12.17
N LEU A 4 15.13 -23.71 -12.90
CA LEU A 4 13.67 -23.79 -12.90
C LEU A 4 13.20 -23.49 -14.35
N SER A 5 12.40 -24.34 -14.99
CA SER A 5 10.93 -24.19 -15.08
C SER A 5 10.46 -22.73 -15.07
N SER A 6 10.28 -22.16 -16.26
CA SER A 6 9.24 -21.16 -16.50
C SER A 6 8.96 -21.24 -17.99
N THR A 7 7.76 -21.67 -18.35
CA THR A 7 7.20 -21.48 -19.68
C THR A 7 7.48 -20.05 -20.09
N ALA A 8 8.29 -19.84 -21.14
CA ALA A 8 8.16 -18.63 -21.94
C ALA A 8 6.70 -18.65 -22.43
N LEU A 9 5.83 -17.96 -21.69
CA LEU A 9 4.41 -17.85 -21.97
C LEU A 9 4.29 -16.98 -23.23
N GLY A 10 4.45 -17.62 -24.39
CA GLY A 10 4.01 -17.06 -25.65
C GLY A 10 2.51 -16.82 -25.53
N LEU A 11 2.12 -15.55 -25.43
CA LEU A 11 0.71 -15.20 -25.51
C LEU A 11 0.29 -15.31 -26.96
N ILE A 12 -0.43 -16.38 -27.31
CA ILE A 12 -1.13 -16.45 -28.60
C ILE A 12 -2.34 -15.51 -28.50
N LEU A 13 -2.17 -14.28 -28.97
CA LEU A 13 -3.25 -13.32 -29.11
C LEU A 13 -4.09 -13.68 -30.34
N SER A 14 -5.17 -14.44 -30.16
CA SER A 14 -6.14 -14.68 -31.24
C SER A 14 -7.11 -13.50 -31.35
N LEU A 15 -6.66 -12.42 -31.99
CA LEU A 15 -7.57 -11.39 -32.50
C LEU A 15 -7.91 -11.75 -33.95
N SER A 16 -8.97 -12.54 -34.13
CA SER A 16 -9.47 -12.81 -35.46
C SER A 16 -10.24 -11.61 -36.01
N THR A 17 -10.01 -11.30 -37.28
CA THR A 17 -10.89 -10.42 -38.04
C THR A 17 -12.24 -11.09 -38.27
N PRO A 18 -13.33 -10.32 -38.49
CA PRO A 18 -14.62 -10.92 -38.84
C PRO A 18 -14.46 -11.86 -40.04
N SER A 19 -15.11 -13.03 -39.99
CA SER A 19 -15.03 -14.05 -41.06
C SER A 19 -15.48 -13.54 -42.43
N VAL A 20 -16.32 -12.49 -42.45
CA VAL A 20 -16.82 -11.85 -43.68
C VAL A 20 -15.74 -11.05 -44.41
N LEU A 21 -14.68 -10.61 -43.72
CA LEU A 21 -13.60 -9.80 -44.28
C LEU A 21 -12.31 -10.60 -44.53
N SER A 22 -12.20 -11.83 -44.01
CA SER A 22 -10.94 -12.56 -44.00
C SER A 22 -10.38 -12.86 -45.40
N ASN A 23 -11.25 -12.96 -46.40
CA ASN A 23 -10.89 -13.17 -47.81
C ASN A 23 -10.65 -11.85 -48.58
N GLU A 24 -11.00 -10.70 -48.01
CA GLU A 24 -10.86 -9.39 -48.64
C GLU A 24 -9.66 -8.60 -48.08
N ILE A 25 -9.14 -8.99 -46.91
CA ILE A 25 -8.02 -8.31 -46.28
C ILE A 25 -6.75 -8.48 -47.12
N THR A 26 -6.16 -7.34 -47.46
CA THR A 26 -4.93 -7.22 -48.25
C THR A 26 -3.70 -6.96 -47.38
N ALA A 27 -3.86 -6.39 -46.18
CA ALA A 27 -2.74 -6.10 -45.28
C ALA A 27 -3.15 -6.06 -43.81
N TYR A 28 -2.17 -6.30 -42.93
CA TYR A 28 -2.27 -6.22 -41.48
C TYR A 28 -1.24 -5.24 -40.93
N GLN A 29 -1.57 -4.58 -39.83
CA GLN A 29 -0.65 -3.80 -39.04
C GLN A 29 -0.93 -4.03 -37.56
N TRP A 30 0.09 -4.49 -36.86
CA TRP A 30 0.11 -4.72 -35.43
C TRP A 30 0.99 -3.67 -34.77
N ASP A 31 0.49 -3.14 -33.67
CA ASP A 31 1.26 -2.41 -32.66
C ASP A 31 1.09 -3.17 -31.35
N PHE A 32 2.19 -3.68 -30.79
CA PHE A 32 2.13 -4.48 -29.57
C PHE A 32 2.10 -3.64 -28.29
N GLY A 33 2.20 -2.31 -28.40
CA GLY A 33 2.18 -1.41 -27.25
C GLY A 33 3.48 -1.37 -26.44
N ASP A 34 4.51 -2.12 -26.86
CA ASP A 34 5.87 -2.09 -26.31
C ASP A 34 6.88 -1.36 -27.21
N GLY A 35 6.38 -0.70 -28.27
CA GLY A 35 7.18 0.00 -29.28
C GLY A 35 7.54 -0.85 -30.49
N THR A 36 7.18 -2.13 -30.52
CA THR A 36 7.36 -3.01 -31.67
C THR A 36 6.09 -3.19 -32.50
N THR A 37 6.26 -3.53 -33.78
CA THR A 37 5.15 -3.66 -34.74
C THR A 37 5.34 -4.87 -35.66
N SER A 38 4.26 -5.35 -36.27
CA SER A 38 4.33 -6.41 -37.31
C SER A 38 3.30 -6.18 -38.43
N SER A 39 3.57 -6.72 -39.61
CA SER A 39 2.64 -6.75 -40.76
C SER A 39 2.16 -8.16 -41.10
N GLU A 40 2.54 -9.16 -40.32
CA GLU A 40 2.10 -10.54 -40.53
C GLU A 40 0.61 -10.68 -40.20
N ALA A 41 -0.07 -11.61 -40.88
CA ALA A 41 -1.47 -11.91 -40.60
C ALA A 41 -1.67 -12.49 -39.19
N ASN A 42 -0.72 -13.32 -38.74
CA ASN A 42 -0.73 -13.97 -37.43
C ASN A 42 0.69 -13.94 -36.82
N PRO A 43 1.15 -12.80 -36.29
CA PRO A 43 2.48 -12.71 -35.69
C PRO A 43 2.52 -13.44 -34.34
N ASN A 44 3.68 -14.00 -34.03
CA ASN A 44 4.03 -14.36 -32.65
C ASN A 44 4.86 -13.22 -32.07
N HIS A 45 4.49 -12.74 -30.88
CA HIS A 45 5.21 -11.67 -30.19
C HIS A 45 5.53 -12.07 -28.75
N GLU A 46 6.72 -11.71 -28.28
CA GLU A 46 7.21 -12.01 -26.94
C GLU A 46 7.60 -10.73 -26.21
N TYR A 47 6.95 -10.47 -25.08
CA TYR A 47 7.25 -9.31 -24.24
C TYR A 47 8.41 -9.62 -23.30
N GLN A 48 9.45 -8.78 -23.38
CA GLN A 48 10.66 -8.95 -22.57
C GLN A 48 10.49 -8.51 -21.11
N HIS A 49 9.49 -7.66 -20.83
CA HIS A 49 9.28 -7.08 -19.51
C HIS A 49 7.83 -7.25 -19.04
N PRO A 50 7.60 -7.46 -17.72
CA PRO A 50 6.27 -7.37 -17.13
C PRO A 50 5.59 -6.05 -17.44
N GLY A 51 4.31 -6.12 -17.83
CA GLY A 51 3.59 -4.96 -18.29
C GLY A 51 2.16 -5.27 -18.70
N PHE A 52 1.35 -4.22 -18.66
CA PHE A 52 0.07 -4.18 -19.33
C PHE A 52 0.25 -3.46 -20.66
N TYR A 53 0.08 -4.20 -21.75
CA TYR A 53 0.34 -3.70 -23.10
C TYR A 53 -0.97 -3.57 -23.86
N GLN A 54 -1.23 -2.41 -24.47
CA GLN A 54 -2.39 -2.21 -25.31
C GLN A 54 -2.03 -2.59 -26.75
N VAL A 55 -2.35 -3.82 -27.14
CA VAL A 55 -2.14 -4.31 -28.50
C VAL A 55 -3.21 -3.75 -29.41
N THR A 56 -2.81 -3.22 -30.55
CA THR A 56 -3.70 -2.73 -31.61
C THR A 56 -3.47 -3.53 -32.88
N LEU A 57 -4.52 -4.17 -33.37
CA LEU A 57 -4.58 -4.76 -34.70
C LEU A 57 -5.35 -3.81 -35.63
N LYS A 58 -4.79 -3.53 -36.80
CA LYS A 58 -5.47 -2.91 -37.94
C LYS A 58 -5.40 -3.84 -39.15
N ALA A 59 -6.50 -3.97 -39.88
CA ALA A 59 -6.55 -4.71 -41.13
C ALA A 59 -7.12 -3.83 -42.26
N PHE A 60 -6.56 -4.01 -43.46
CA PHE A 60 -6.79 -3.15 -44.61
C PHE A 60 -7.30 -3.95 -45.80
N VAL A 61 -8.24 -3.37 -46.54
CA VAL A 61 -8.76 -3.89 -47.82
C VAL A 61 -8.44 -2.83 -48.88
N ASN A 62 -7.62 -3.16 -49.88
CA ASN A 62 -7.18 -2.23 -50.93
C ASN A 62 -6.61 -0.92 -50.35
N ASP A 63 -5.65 -1.04 -49.44
CA ASP A 63 -4.98 0.06 -48.72
C ASP A 63 -5.89 0.94 -47.84
N LYS A 64 -7.18 0.62 -47.72
CA LYS A 64 -8.11 1.31 -46.84
C LYS A 64 -8.30 0.54 -45.53
N LEU A 65 -8.19 1.25 -44.41
CA LEU A 65 -8.48 0.68 -43.10
C LEU A 65 -9.93 0.17 -43.07
N SER A 66 -10.08 -1.15 -42.89
CA SER A 66 -11.37 -1.84 -42.90
C SER A 66 -11.75 -2.32 -41.50
N TYR A 67 -10.75 -2.63 -40.66
CA TYR A 67 -10.95 -3.11 -39.32
C TYR A 67 -9.86 -2.61 -38.37
N SER A 68 -10.23 -2.30 -37.13
CA SER A 68 -9.28 -2.01 -36.05
C SER A 68 -9.83 -2.57 -34.74
N LYS A 69 -8.96 -3.24 -33.97
CA LYS A 69 -9.31 -3.75 -32.65
C LYS A 69 -8.15 -3.55 -31.69
N GLN A 70 -8.47 -3.11 -30.49
CA GLN A 70 -7.52 -3.06 -29.39
C GLN A 70 -7.80 -4.19 -28.41
N HIS A 71 -6.75 -4.70 -27.78
CA HIS A 71 -6.82 -5.66 -26.71
C HIS A 71 -5.73 -5.36 -25.69
N LEU A 72 -6.12 -5.34 -24.41
CA LEU A 72 -5.13 -5.22 -23.36
C LEU A 72 -4.59 -6.61 -23.03
N VAL A 73 -3.29 -6.75 -23.20
CA VAL A 73 -2.53 -7.91 -22.82
C VAL A 73 -1.91 -7.68 -21.45
N ASP A 74 -2.12 -8.64 -20.56
CA ASP A 74 -1.33 -8.78 -19.34
C ASP A 74 -0.22 -9.79 -19.62
N ALA A 75 0.90 -9.30 -20.16
CA ALA A 75 1.94 -10.18 -20.70
C ALA A 75 2.71 -10.90 -19.60
N VAL A 76 2.85 -10.26 -18.44
CA VAL A 76 3.38 -10.88 -17.21
C VAL A 76 2.89 -10.04 -16.03
N SER A 77 1.69 -10.32 -15.50
CA SER A 77 1.33 -9.80 -14.18
C SER A 77 2.45 -10.21 -13.22
N PRO A 78 3.02 -9.26 -12.46
CA PRO A 78 4.17 -9.59 -11.63
C PRO A 78 3.82 -10.69 -10.64
N THR A 79 4.68 -11.69 -10.52
CA THR A 79 4.47 -12.76 -9.53
C THR A 79 4.78 -12.22 -8.14
N ILE A 80 3.73 -11.79 -7.45
CA ILE A 80 3.76 -11.40 -6.05
C ILE A 80 3.67 -12.68 -5.21
N LYS A 81 4.71 -12.97 -4.44
CA LYS A 81 4.77 -14.10 -3.51
C LYS A 81 4.15 -13.75 -2.16
N LYS A 82 4.32 -12.50 -1.75
CA LYS A 82 3.79 -11.99 -0.49
C LYS A 82 3.55 -10.49 -0.62
N PHE A 83 2.45 -10.03 -0.05
CA PHE A 83 2.17 -8.63 0.13
C PHE A 83 1.39 -8.48 1.43
N ILE A 84 2.00 -7.87 2.44
CA ILE A 84 1.37 -7.70 3.76
C ILE A 84 1.59 -6.32 4.34
N ILE A 85 0.65 -5.85 5.15
CA ILE A 85 0.79 -4.64 5.97
C ILE A 85 1.68 -4.95 7.19
N LEU A 86 2.61 -4.04 7.48
CA LEU A 86 3.46 -4.04 8.66
C LEU A 86 3.19 -2.79 9.50
N GLY A 87 3.08 -2.93 10.82
CA GLY A 87 2.92 -1.82 11.76
C GLY A 87 2.37 -2.29 13.09
N GLU A 88 2.40 -1.41 14.10
CA GLU A 88 1.71 -1.66 15.37
C GLU A 88 0.20 -1.71 15.12
N ASN A 89 -0.46 -2.77 15.59
CA ASN A 89 -1.89 -2.96 15.41
C ASN A 89 -2.70 -2.67 16.68
N THR A 90 -2.07 -2.06 17.68
CA THR A 90 -2.69 -1.58 18.91
C THR A 90 -2.19 -0.17 19.22
N ALA A 91 -3.06 0.69 19.72
CA ALA A 91 -2.73 2.04 20.16
C ALA A 91 -3.68 2.53 21.25
N LYS A 92 -3.33 3.62 21.91
CA LYS A 92 -4.23 4.43 22.73
C LYS A 92 -4.66 5.68 21.96
N VAL A 93 -5.79 6.25 22.34
CA VAL A 93 -6.21 7.56 21.81
C VAL A 93 -5.11 8.60 22.08
N GLY A 94 -4.71 9.31 21.02
CA GLY A 94 -3.63 10.30 21.02
C GLY A 94 -2.27 9.77 20.57
N GLU A 95 -2.08 8.46 20.45
CA GLU A 95 -0.85 7.87 19.93
C GLU A 95 -0.81 7.84 18.40
N ASN A 96 0.39 7.88 17.83
CA ASN A 96 0.58 7.85 16.39
C ASN A 96 0.81 6.41 15.90
N LEU A 97 -0.06 5.94 15.01
CA LEU A 97 0.13 4.70 14.28
C LEU A 97 0.85 4.94 12.96
N SER A 98 1.66 3.96 12.53
CA SER A 98 2.38 4.01 11.26
C SER A 98 2.44 2.64 10.62
N PHE A 99 1.97 2.55 9.39
CA PHE A 99 1.89 1.33 8.59
C PHE A 99 2.74 1.43 7.34
N THR A 100 3.37 0.32 6.97
CA THR A 100 4.17 0.12 5.76
C THR A 100 3.81 -1.23 5.14
N THR A 101 4.42 -1.60 4.03
CA THR A 101 4.17 -2.89 3.37
C THR A 101 5.43 -3.72 3.24
N GLU A 102 5.31 -5.03 3.39
CA GLU A 102 6.30 -5.99 2.92
C GLU A 102 5.86 -6.54 1.56
N LEU A 103 6.78 -6.54 0.58
CA LEU A 103 6.52 -7.05 -0.76
C LEU A 103 7.62 -8.06 -1.13
N GLU A 104 7.21 -9.29 -1.44
CA GLU A 104 8.10 -10.32 -1.97
C GLU A 104 7.68 -10.67 -3.39
N THR A 105 8.61 -10.56 -4.34
CA THR A 105 8.37 -10.81 -5.77
C THR A 105 9.48 -11.68 -6.34
N THR A 106 9.19 -12.39 -7.45
CA THR A 106 10.21 -13.21 -8.14
C THR A 106 11.18 -12.38 -8.98
N GLN A 107 10.82 -11.14 -9.29
CA GLN A 107 11.61 -10.18 -10.06
C GLN A 107 11.44 -8.77 -9.46
N PRO A 108 12.41 -7.84 -9.67
CA PRO A 108 12.27 -6.47 -9.22
C PRO A 108 10.95 -5.85 -9.70
N LEU A 109 10.15 -5.36 -8.77
CA LEU A 109 8.85 -4.78 -9.03
C LEU A 109 8.68 -3.52 -8.18
N GLN A 110 8.27 -2.44 -8.82
CA GLN A 110 7.87 -1.22 -8.14
C GLN A 110 6.36 -1.06 -8.24
N LEU A 111 5.71 -0.88 -7.09
CA LEU A 111 4.29 -0.59 -7.00
C LEU A 111 4.08 0.82 -6.46
N SER A 112 2.99 1.46 -6.89
CA SER A 112 2.38 2.55 -6.15
C SER A 112 1.33 1.99 -5.19
N TYR A 113 1.12 2.65 -4.05
CA TYR A 113 0.23 2.15 -3.01
C TYR A 113 -0.88 3.15 -2.71
N ILE A 114 -2.10 2.63 -2.53
CA ILE A 114 -3.24 3.36 -2.01
C ILE A 114 -3.72 2.64 -0.76
N TRP A 115 -3.71 3.34 0.36
CA TRP A 115 -4.27 2.92 1.64
C TRP A 115 -5.72 3.36 1.70
N THR A 116 -6.62 2.49 2.11
CA THR A 116 -8.05 2.79 2.24
C THR A 116 -8.50 2.46 3.67
N THR A 117 -9.00 3.48 4.37
CA THR A 117 -9.58 3.32 5.73
C THR A 117 -10.93 2.63 5.66
N GLN A 118 -11.44 2.15 6.78
CA GLN A 118 -12.77 1.54 6.88
C GLN A 118 -13.90 2.49 6.40
N GLU A 119 -13.71 3.80 6.53
CA GLU A 119 -14.65 4.83 6.04
C GLU A 119 -14.54 5.10 4.53
N GLY A 120 -13.59 4.47 3.84
CA GLY A 120 -13.36 4.63 2.41
C GLY A 120 -12.43 5.80 2.03
N ASN A 121 -11.77 6.44 3.00
CA ASN A 121 -10.79 7.50 2.70
C ASN A 121 -9.52 6.90 2.12
N GLU A 122 -8.97 7.53 1.08
CA GLU A 122 -7.79 7.04 0.36
C GLU A 122 -6.55 7.89 0.62
N HIS A 123 -5.40 7.23 0.80
CA HIS A 123 -4.10 7.85 0.98
C HIS A 123 -3.05 7.19 0.09
N SER A 124 -2.34 7.98 -0.71
CA SER A 124 -1.27 7.48 -1.57
C SER A 124 0.10 7.51 -0.88
N GLY A 125 0.92 6.48 -1.09
CA GLY A 125 2.32 6.46 -0.66
C GLY A 125 2.76 5.15 0.00
N SER A 126 4.07 4.94 0.13
CA SER A 126 4.65 3.72 0.71
C SER A 126 4.48 3.57 2.23
N ARG A 127 3.91 4.60 2.88
CA ARG A 127 3.63 4.63 4.30
C ARG A 127 2.35 5.39 4.55
N TYR A 128 1.57 4.93 5.52
CA TYR A 128 0.43 5.65 6.05
C TYR A 128 0.59 5.83 7.56
N SER A 129 0.48 7.07 8.04
CA SER A 129 0.63 7.39 9.46
C SER A 129 -0.43 8.41 9.88
N PHE A 130 -0.98 8.22 11.07
CA PHE A 130 -2.02 9.08 11.64
C PHE A 130 -2.06 8.96 13.17
N THR A 131 -2.65 9.97 13.82
CA THR A 131 -2.93 9.93 15.26
C THR A 131 -4.27 9.23 15.51
N ALA A 132 -4.30 8.28 16.43
CA ALA A 132 -5.51 7.56 16.79
C ALA A 132 -6.48 8.46 17.58
N GLU A 133 -7.63 8.80 17.00
CA GLU A 133 -8.58 9.74 17.61
C GLU A 133 -9.78 9.08 18.30
N LYS A 134 -10.13 7.86 17.88
CA LYS A 134 -11.35 7.16 18.33
C LYS A 134 -11.00 5.76 18.81
N THR A 135 -11.61 5.34 19.92
CA THR A 135 -11.50 3.97 20.41
C THR A 135 -12.33 3.01 19.56
N GLY A 136 -11.86 1.79 19.39
CA GLY A 136 -12.56 0.76 18.65
C GLY A 136 -11.62 -0.20 17.95
N THR A 137 -12.20 -1.10 17.16
CA THR A 137 -11.48 -1.94 16.21
C THR A 137 -11.79 -1.45 14.81
N PHE A 138 -10.75 -1.23 14.02
CA PHE A 138 -10.84 -0.66 12.69
C PHE A 138 -10.16 -1.58 11.69
N GLU A 139 -10.58 -1.49 10.43
CA GLU A 139 -9.91 -2.14 9.32
C GLU A 139 -9.15 -1.11 8.47
N LEU A 140 -7.94 -1.48 8.08
CA LEU A 140 -7.11 -0.75 7.13
C LEU A 140 -6.77 -1.69 5.98
N SER A 141 -6.98 -1.25 4.76
CA SER A 141 -6.54 -1.97 3.56
C SER A 141 -5.48 -1.18 2.82
N VAL A 142 -4.62 -1.88 2.10
CA VAL A 142 -3.67 -1.29 1.16
C VAL A 142 -3.73 -2.03 -0.15
N SER A 143 -3.83 -1.30 -1.25
CA SER A 143 -3.80 -1.83 -2.60
C SER A 143 -2.49 -1.43 -3.28
N GLY A 144 -1.80 -2.41 -3.87
CA GLY A 144 -0.61 -2.21 -4.69
C GLY A 144 -0.96 -2.14 -6.17
N PHE A 145 -0.46 -1.12 -6.87
CA PHE A 145 -0.74 -0.85 -8.27
C PHE A 145 0.54 -0.90 -9.11
N PHE A 146 0.46 -1.59 -10.24
CA PHE A 146 1.48 -1.64 -11.26
C PHE A 146 0.94 -0.99 -12.53
N ASN A 147 1.63 0.04 -13.05
CA ASN A 147 1.19 0.84 -14.21
C ASN A 147 -0.29 1.28 -14.12
N GLY A 148 -0.69 1.75 -12.93
CA GLY A 148 -2.05 2.26 -12.66
C GLY A 148 -3.12 1.18 -12.48
N ARG A 149 -2.77 -0.11 -12.51
CA ARG A 149 -3.71 -1.22 -12.29
C ARG A 149 -3.44 -1.91 -10.97
N LYS A 150 -4.50 -2.16 -10.21
CA LYS A 150 -4.40 -2.89 -8.95
C LYS A 150 -3.99 -4.34 -9.23
N VAL A 151 -2.89 -4.78 -8.64
CA VAL A 151 -2.34 -6.15 -8.79
C VAL A 151 -2.34 -6.93 -7.49
N THR A 152 -2.45 -6.25 -6.35
CA THR A 152 -2.51 -6.89 -5.04
C THR A 152 -3.24 -6.01 -4.04
N THR A 153 -3.73 -6.63 -2.96
CA THR A 153 -4.32 -5.96 -1.82
C THR A 153 -4.03 -6.77 -0.56
N ASP A 154 -3.90 -6.07 0.57
CA ASP A 154 -3.89 -6.69 1.89
C ASP A 154 -4.76 -5.88 2.86
N THR A 155 -5.21 -6.53 3.93
CA THR A 155 -6.08 -5.92 4.96
C THR A 155 -5.60 -6.32 6.35
N LEU A 156 -5.57 -5.34 7.26
CA LEU A 156 -5.18 -5.50 8.65
C LEU A 156 -6.26 -4.90 9.57
N SER A 157 -6.57 -5.58 10.67
CA SER A 157 -7.33 -4.99 11.77
C SER A 157 -6.39 -4.39 12.82
N TYR A 158 -6.68 -3.18 13.28
CA TYR A 158 -6.00 -2.55 14.41
C TYR A 158 -7.00 -2.10 15.48
N THR A 159 -6.53 -1.99 16.73
CA THR A 159 -7.36 -1.66 17.89
C THR A 159 -6.86 -0.39 18.58
N VAL A 160 -7.79 0.48 18.94
CA VAL A 160 -7.51 1.70 19.71
C VAL A 160 -8.25 1.64 21.03
N SER A 161 -7.51 1.75 22.12
CA SER A 161 -8.02 1.75 23.50
C SER A 161 -8.02 3.16 24.10
N VAL A 162 -8.67 3.32 25.24
CA VAL A 162 -8.72 4.62 25.95
C VAL A 162 -7.32 5.10 26.33
N ALA A 163 -7.11 6.41 26.30
CA ALA A 163 -5.88 7.01 26.81
C ALA A 163 -5.72 6.72 28.32
N ASP A 164 -4.48 6.55 28.77
CA ASP A 164 -4.22 6.48 30.21
C ASP A 164 -4.50 7.86 30.81
N THR A 165 -5.60 7.97 31.52
CA THR A 165 -5.81 9.13 32.39
C THR A 165 -4.87 8.97 33.58
N THR A 166 -3.66 9.53 33.47
CA THR A 166 -2.90 9.81 34.69
C THR A 166 -3.73 10.81 35.48
N PRO A 167 -4.26 10.48 36.67
CA PRO A 167 -4.98 11.45 37.46
C PRO A 167 -3.99 12.57 37.75
N THR A 168 -4.21 13.74 37.14
CA THR A 168 -3.55 14.97 37.58
C THR A 168 -3.80 15.05 39.08
N PRO A 169 -2.76 15.07 39.94
CA PRO A 169 -2.98 15.26 41.35
C PRO A 169 -3.71 16.60 41.49
N THR A 170 -5.01 16.54 41.79
CA THR A 170 -5.71 17.72 42.24
C THR A 170 -5.00 18.14 43.50
N THR A 171 -4.17 19.18 43.38
CA THR A 171 -3.62 19.87 44.55
C THR A 171 -4.84 20.20 45.40
N PRO A 172 -4.96 19.67 46.64
CA PRO A 172 -6.03 20.06 47.52
C PRO A 172 -5.95 21.57 47.60
N THR A 173 -6.99 22.26 47.16
CA THR A 173 -7.09 23.70 47.41
C THR A 173 -7.26 23.82 48.91
N ASP A 174 -6.16 23.99 49.63
CA ASP A 174 -6.15 24.30 51.04
C ASP A 174 -6.79 25.68 51.18
N LYS A 175 -8.11 25.67 51.39
CA LYS A 175 -8.84 26.81 51.94
C LYS A 175 -8.83 26.70 53.46
N THR A 176 -7.65 26.76 54.07
CA THR A 176 -7.52 27.17 55.48
C THR A 176 -6.42 28.21 55.62
N LYS A 177 -6.72 29.44 55.22
CA LYS A 177 -6.20 30.60 55.96
C LYS A 177 -7.14 30.86 57.13
N GLN A 178 -6.91 30.14 58.22
CA GLN A 178 -7.29 30.60 59.54
C GLN A 178 -6.21 30.15 60.54
N SER A 179 -5.28 31.06 60.82
CA SER A 179 -4.50 31.12 62.05
C SER A 179 -4.17 32.61 62.27
N ASP A 180 -4.24 33.18 63.46
CA ASP A 180 -3.93 32.60 64.76
C ASP A 180 -5.01 32.86 65.82
N GLY A 181 -5.40 31.78 66.50
CA GLY A 181 -5.83 31.84 67.89
C GLY A 181 -4.62 31.61 68.79
N GLY A 182 -4.56 32.32 69.91
CA GLY A 182 -3.79 31.85 71.05
C GLY A 182 -4.30 30.47 71.51
N GLY A 183 -3.37 29.56 71.76
CA GLY A 183 -3.58 28.35 72.57
C GLY A 183 -3.54 27.03 71.80
N GLY A 184 -2.45 26.26 72.03
CA GLY A 184 -2.38 24.81 71.79
C GLY A 184 -1.51 24.41 70.59
N SER A 185 -0.20 24.19 70.73
CA SER A 185 0.45 22.99 71.28
C SER A 185 0.74 21.89 70.24
N LEU A 186 2.05 21.64 70.05
CA LEU A 186 2.73 20.36 69.84
C LEU A 186 2.50 19.57 68.53
N PHE A 187 3.50 19.51 67.65
CA PHE A 187 4.53 18.44 67.58
C PHE A 187 5.35 18.53 66.27
N TRP A 188 6.66 18.40 66.41
CA TRP A 188 7.67 18.30 65.35
C TRP A 188 7.69 16.91 64.71
N VAL A 189 7.81 16.79 63.37
CA VAL A 189 8.63 15.75 62.71
C VAL A 189 9.14 16.24 61.33
N LEU A 190 10.43 16.56 61.26
CA LEU A 190 11.27 16.37 60.06
C LEU A 190 11.90 14.96 60.17
N PRO A 191 12.23 14.23 59.08
CA PRO A 191 13.50 14.51 58.38
C PRO A 191 13.56 14.16 56.87
N ALA A 192 14.70 14.52 56.30
CA ALA A 192 15.17 14.46 54.92
C ALA A 192 15.31 13.06 54.30
N LEU A 193 15.54 12.99 52.97
CA LEU A 193 16.81 12.45 52.43
C LEU A 193 16.97 12.74 50.91
N PHE A 194 18.21 13.08 50.55
CA PHE A 194 18.77 13.24 49.20
C PHE A 194 18.73 11.93 48.38
N ILE A 195 18.88 12.01 47.04
CA ILE A 195 19.97 11.36 46.28
C ILE A 195 19.93 11.78 44.79
N THR A 196 20.99 12.49 44.41
CA THR A 196 21.71 12.61 43.12
C THR A 196 21.10 12.08 41.83
N GLY A 197 21.08 12.96 40.82
CA GLY A 197 21.14 12.56 39.42
C GLY A 197 22.54 12.10 39.00
N LEU A 198 22.59 11.24 37.98
CA LEU A 198 23.74 11.11 37.10
C LEU A 198 23.29 10.66 35.70
N ARG A 199 23.76 11.40 34.69
CA ARG A 199 23.54 11.19 33.24
C ARG A 199 24.16 9.88 32.72
N ARG A 200 23.64 9.38 31.59
CA ARG A 200 24.41 8.89 30.40
C ARG A 200 23.44 8.68 29.23
N LYS A 201 23.45 9.53 28.20
CA LYS A 201 24.29 9.59 26.97
C LYS A 201 23.98 8.52 25.92
N LEU A 202 23.65 9.02 24.73
CA LEU A 202 23.55 8.37 23.42
C LEU A 202 24.80 7.57 22.99
N LYS A 203 24.53 6.47 22.28
CA LYS A 203 25.11 5.99 21.00
C LYS A 203 24.46 4.63 20.71
N SER A 204 24.17 4.19 19.50
CA SER A 204 24.50 4.60 18.13
C SER A 204 23.41 4.05 17.22
#